data_AF-C5FJR0-F1
#
_entry.id   AF-C5FJR0-F1
#
_cell.length_a   1.000
_cell.length_b   1.000
_cell.length_c   1.000
_cell.angle_alpha   90.00
_cell.angle_beta   90.00
_cell.angle_gamma   90.00
#
_symmetry.space_group_name_H-M   'P 1'
#
loop_
_entity.id
_entity.type
_entity.pdbx_description
1 polymer ?
#
loop_
_entity_poly.entity_id
_entity_poly.type
_entity_poly.pdbx_seq_one_letter_code
_entity_poly.pdbx_strand_id
1 'polypeptide(L)' 'MKFQYLLAFMAIGLSMAQRSNRPGADGCSMICTADFKPVCARGRDGTVRTFANSCELRTARCQEPAAAFSVLREGQC' A
#
# COMPACT_ATOMS: atom_id res chain seq x y z
N MET A 1 -14.64 -40.13 -11.46
CA MET A 1 -13.76 -39.04 -11.98
C MET A 1 -14.45 -37.67 -12.15
N LYS A 2 -15.77 -37.58 -12.43
CA LYS A 2 -16.49 -36.30 -12.62
C LYS A 2 -16.88 -35.59 -11.29
N PHE A 3 -17.00 -36.34 -10.20
CA PHE A 3 -17.41 -35.83 -8.88
C PHE A 3 -16.29 -35.09 -8.10
N GLN A 4 -15.03 -35.38 -8.42
CA GLN A 4 -13.86 -34.70 -7.84
C GLN A 4 -13.82 -33.21 -8.23
N TYR A 5 -14.27 -32.88 -9.44
CA TYR A 5 -14.29 -31.50 -9.95
C TYR A 5 -15.36 -30.64 -9.27
N LEU A 6 -16.48 -31.23 -8.83
CA LEU A 6 -17.58 -30.51 -8.16
C LEU A 6 -17.16 -29.96 -6.79
N LEU A 7 -16.28 -30.66 -6.06
CA LEU A 7 -15.73 -30.19 -4.78
C LEU A 7 -14.68 -29.08 -4.97
N ALA A 8 -13.99 -29.06 -6.11
CA ALA A 8 -13.01 -28.03 -6.42
C ALA A 8 -13.66 -26.66 -6.71
N PHE A 9 -14.82 -26.61 -7.37
CA PHE A 9 -15.50 -25.35 -7.69
C PHE A 9 -16.02 -24.59 -6.46
N MET A 10 -16.42 -25.30 -5.40
CA MET A 10 -16.91 -24.67 -4.16
C MET A 10 -15.78 -23.99 -3.35
N ALA A 11 -14.53 -24.45 -3.48
CA ALA A 11 -13.38 -23.85 -2.81
C ALA A 11 -12.91 -22.54 -3.48
N ILE A 12 -13.16 -22.38 -4.78
CA ILE A 12 -12.75 -21.19 -5.54
C ILE A 12 -13.65 -19.98 -5.18
N GLY A 13 -14.89 -20.23 -4.73
CA GLY A 13 -15.84 -19.19 -4.35
C GLY A 13 -15.54 -18.42 -3.05
N LEU A 14 -14.76 -18.98 -2.12
CA LEU A 14 -14.44 -18.33 -0.84
C LEU A 14 -13.29 -17.29 -0.91
N SER A 15 -12.58 -17.22 -2.04
CA SER A 15 -11.41 -16.32 -2.17
C SER A 15 -11.77 -14.89 -2.61
N MET A 16 -12.99 -14.64 -3.09
CA MET A 16 -13.39 -13.36 -3.67
C MET A 16 -14.04 -12.40 -2.65
N ALA A 17 -14.12 -12.77 -1.37
CA ALA A 17 -14.70 -11.93 -0.32
C ALA A 17 -13.71 -10.95 0.33
N GLN A 18 -12.58 -10.60 -0.30
CA GLN A 18 -11.76 -9.48 0.19
C GLN A 18 -12.38 -8.15 -0.23
N ARG A 19 -13.51 -7.80 0.41
CA ARG A 19 -14.03 -6.43 0.39
C ARG A 19 -13.07 -5.57 1.19
N SER A 20 -12.09 -4.98 0.49
CA SER A 20 -11.22 -3.99 1.06
C SER A 20 -12.05 -2.75 1.40
N ASN A 21 -12.44 -2.60 2.68
CA ASN A 21 -12.96 -1.35 3.22
C ASN A 21 -11.80 -0.36 3.37
N ARG A 22 -11.13 -0.03 2.25
CA ARG A 22 -10.16 1.06 2.20
C ARG A 22 -10.98 2.35 2.28
N PRO A 23 -10.63 3.31 3.16
CA PRO A 23 -11.11 4.66 2.96
C PRO A 23 -10.80 5.05 1.52
N GLY A 24 -11.81 5.56 0.81
CA GLY A 24 -11.61 6.07 -0.55
C GLY A 24 -10.48 7.10 -0.57
N ALA A 25 -9.91 7.36 -1.75
CA ALA A 25 -8.79 8.29 -1.94
C ALA A 25 -8.98 9.65 -1.23
N ASP A 26 -10.23 10.06 -1.04
CA ASP A 26 -10.64 11.28 -0.31
C ASP A 26 -10.16 11.32 1.15
N GLY A 27 -10.03 10.17 1.83
CA GLY A 27 -9.59 10.10 3.22
C GLY A 27 -8.07 10.19 3.42
N CYS A 28 -7.29 10.12 2.34
CA CYS A 28 -5.83 10.15 2.37
C CYS A 28 -5.22 11.41 1.78
N SER A 29 -6.05 12.33 1.27
CA SER A 29 -5.60 13.62 0.77
C SER A 29 -5.21 14.53 1.94
N MET A 30 -3.91 14.66 2.18
CA MET A 30 -3.35 15.60 3.14
C MET A 30 -2.70 16.75 2.39
N ILE A 31 -2.96 17.98 2.85
CA ILE A 31 -2.24 19.14 2.34
C ILE A 31 -0.83 19.12 2.94
N CYS A 32 0.17 18.97 2.08
CA CYS A 32 1.58 19.04 2.46
C CYS A 32 2.18 20.39 2.04
N THR A 33 3.12 20.88 2.84
CA THR A 33 3.96 22.01 2.47
C THR A 33 4.90 21.61 1.32
N ALA A 34 5.30 22.60 0.50
CA ALA A 34 6.24 22.40 -0.59
C ALA A 34 7.72 22.38 -0.13
N ASP A 35 7.98 22.17 1.16
CA ASP A 35 9.34 22.10 1.69
C ASP A 35 10.00 20.80 1.27
N PHE A 36 11.27 20.92 0.85
CA PHE A 36 12.07 19.78 0.45
C PHE A 36 12.96 19.33 1.62
N LYS A 37 12.50 18.32 2.35
CA LYS A 37 13.20 17.66 3.47
C LYS A 37 13.13 16.15 3.24
N PRO A 38 13.92 15.62 2.28
CA PRO A 38 13.66 14.32 1.71
C PRO A 38 13.77 13.19 2.74
N VAL A 39 12.99 12.14 2.54
CA VAL A 39 13.01 10.93 3.36
C VAL A 39 13.10 9.70 2.46
N CYS A 40 14.06 8.83 2.74
CA CYS A 40 14.22 7.57 2.06
C CYS A 40 13.43 6.48 2.77
N ALA A 41 12.54 5.79 2.06
CA ALA A 41 11.75 4.70 2.62
C ALA A 41 11.75 3.46 1.73
N ARG A 42 11.59 2.30 2.38
CA ARG A 42 11.50 0.98 1.75
C ARG A 42 10.08 0.43 1.82
N GLY A 43 9.54 0.00 0.68
CA GLY A 43 8.29 -0.74 0.58
C GLY A 43 8.44 -2.20 1.01
N ARG A 44 7.29 -2.87 1.23
CA ARG A 44 7.20 -4.28 1.60
C ARG A 44 7.83 -5.21 0.57
N ASP A 45 7.74 -4.83 -0.70
CA ASP A 45 8.33 -5.54 -1.84
C ASP A 45 9.84 -5.28 -2.01
N GLY A 46 10.43 -4.50 -1.10
CA GLY A 46 11.85 -4.14 -1.15
C GLY A 46 12.14 -2.91 -2.03
N THR A 47 11.14 -2.31 -2.67
CA THR A 47 11.33 -1.06 -3.42
C THR A 47 11.80 0.06 -2.52
N VAL A 48 12.66 0.92 -3.04
CA VAL A 48 13.22 2.05 -2.31
C VAL A 48 12.79 3.33 -3.02
N ARG A 49 12.15 4.24 -2.28
CA ARG A 49 11.57 5.47 -2.84
C ARG A 49 11.90 6.67 -1.95
N THR A 50 12.30 7.76 -2.58
CA THR A 50 12.50 9.06 -1.95
C THR A 50 11.18 9.83 -1.94
N PHE A 51 10.83 10.38 -0.78
CA PHE A 51 9.69 11.28 -0.61
C PHE A 51 10.18 12.70 -0.36
N ALA A 52 9.51 13.71 -0.93
CA ALA A 52 9.96 15.11 -0.84
C ALA A 52 10.02 15.62 0.60
N ASN A 53 9.11 15.16 1.45
CA ASN A 53 9.12 15.37 2.89
C ASN A 53 8.34 14.27 3.63
N SER A 54 8.32 14.35 4.96
CA SER A 54 7.63 13.38 5.81
C SER A 54 6.10 13.40 5.65
N CYS A 55 5.51 14.53 5.23
CA CYS A 55 4.07 14.62 4.95
C CYS A 55 3.71 13.78 3.72
N GLU A 56 4.45 13.95 2.62
CA GLU A 56 4.25 13.17 1.39
C GLU A 56 4.41 11.65 1.62
N LEU A 57 5.37 11.25 2.47
CA LEU A 57 5.49 9.85 2.89
C LEU A 57 4.24 9.35 3.62
N ARG A 58 3.65 10.15 4.52
CA ARG A 58 2.40 9.77 5.20
C ARG A 58 1.23 9.66 4.22
N THR A 59 1.13 10.58 3.26
CA THR A 59 0.11 10.55 2.20
C THR A 59 0.20 9.25 1.43
N ALA A 60 1.40 8.90 0.96
CA ALA A 60 1.63 7.64 0.26
C ALA A 60 1.35 6.40 1.12
N ARG A 61 1.70 6.39 2.42
CA ARG A 61 1.36 5.26 3.32
C ARG A 61 -0.14 5.07 3.47
N CYS A 62 -0.91 6.15 3.43
CA CYS A 62 -2.37 6.09 3.47
C CYS A 62 -2.95 5.61 2.13
N GLN A 63 -2.49 6.18 1.01
CA GLN A 63 -2.96 5.85 -0.34
C GLN A 63 -2.57 4.45 -0.80
N GLU A 64 -1.37 4.00 -0.42
CA GLU A 64 -0.76 2.73 -0.83
C GLU A 64 -0.49 1.82 0.39
N PRO A 65 -1.52 1.40 1.15
CA PRO A 65 -1.31 0.63 2.39
C PRO A 65 -0.65 -0.73 2.14
N ALA A 66 -0.79 -1.27 0.93
CA ALA A 66 -0.12 -2.50 0.50
C ALA A 66 1.41 -2.34 0.38
N ALA A 67 1.88 -1.14 0.00
CA ALA A 67 3.30 -0.85 -0.13
C ALA A 67 4.00 -0.79 1.25
N ALA A 68 3.27 -0.44 2.31
CA ALA A 68 3.73 -0.46 3.70
C ALA A 68 5.14 0.16 3.90
N PHE A 69 5.34 1.37 3.36
CA PHE A 69 6.62 2.07 3.42
C PHE A 69 7.14 2.24 4.85
N SER A 70 8.42 1.93 5.03
CA SER A 70 9.19 2.06 6.28
C SER A 70 10.40 2.96 6.07
N VAL A 71 10.65 3.91 6.96
CA VAL A 71 11.78 4.85 6.81
C VAL A 71 13.10 4.09 6.95
N LEU A 72 14.02 4.32 6.00
CA LEU A 72 15.40 3.84 6.06
C LEU A 72 16.32 4.89 6.67
N ARG A 73 16.24 6.13 6.14
CA ARG A 73 17.06 7.26 6.57
C ARG A 73 16.39 8.59 6.21
N GLU A 74 16.79 9.63 6.93
CA GLU A 74 16.58 11.00 6.46
C GLU A 74 17.47 11.26 5.24
N GLY A 75 17.02 12.14 4.35
CA GLY A 75 17.66 12.39 3.06
C GLY A 75 17.05 11.57 1.91
N GLN A 76 17.61 11.73 0.72
CA GLN A 76 17.23 10.94 -0.44
C GLN A 76 17.79 9.52 -0.34
N CYS A 77 17.11 8.57 -0.97
CA CYS A 77 17.71 7.33 -1.43
C CYS A 77 18.64 7.66 -2.62
#